data_AF-A0A142WNZ2-F1
#
_entry.id   AF-A0A142WNZ2-F1
#
_cell.length_a   1.000
_cell.length_b   1.000
_cell.length_c   1.000
_cell.angle_alpha   90.00
_cell.angle_beta   90.00
_cell.angle_gamma   90.00
#
_symmetry.space_group_name_H-M   'P 1'
#
loop_
_entity.id
_entity.type
_entity.pdbx_description
1 polymer ?
#
loop_
_entity_poly.entity_id
_entity_poly.type
_entity_poly.pdbx_seq_one_letter_code
_entity_poly.pdbx_strand_id
1 'polypeptide(L)'
;MTDQEGDEPDPAHSCNAVVQRNIRDVIQARKKIERRESASERIARKITELAGNMGFAYFHCAWFGIWIAFNLWRGEGAFDPFPFVLLTTVVSLEAIFLTLMVLVSQNREAKLEEQRADLDLQIDLLAEYEVTRLLCLVSAIAKKLQIDETEDEDLRELLTTVRPRDLLKELETLEGEKAVP
;
A
#
# COMPACT_ATOMS: atom_id res chain seq x y z
N MET A 1 -52.82 -3.09 -34.54
CA MET A 1 -51.53 -3.63 -35.02
C MET A 1 -50.55 -2.48 -34.99
N THR A 2 -49.30 -2.74 -34.60
CA THR A 2 -48.22 -1.82 -34.19
C THR A 2 -48.18 -1.48 -32.69
N ASP A 3 -47.83 -2.50 -31.91
CA ASP A 3 -46.60 -2.59 -31.13
C ASP A 3 -46.17 -1.35 -30.33
N GLN A 4 -46.48 -1.42 -29.03
CA GLN A 4 -45.86 -0.65 -27.98
C GLN A 4 -44.74 -1.53 -27.39
N GLU A 5 -43.59 -1.54 -28.05
CA GLU A 5 -42.39 -2.26 -27.58
C GLU A 5 -41.69 -1.37 -26.54
N GLY A 6 -41.67 -1.86 -25.30
CA GLY A 6 -41.05 -1.18 -24.18
C GLY A 6 -39.55 -1.07 -24.39
N ASP A 7 -39.05 0.15 -24.30
CA ASP A 7 -37.62 0.49 -24.21
C ASP A 7 -37.08 -0.02 -22.86
N GLU A 8 -36.76 -1.31 -22.81
CA GLU A 8 -36.13 -1.97 -21.66
C GLU A 8 -34.64 -1.57 -21.66
N PRO A 9 -34.13 -0.90 -20.60
CA PRO A 9 -32.78 -0.35 -20.63
C PRO A 9 -31.75 -1.49 -20.64
N ASP A 10 -30.92 -1.53 -21.67
CA ASP A 10 -29.84 -2.49 -21.87
C ASP A 10 -28.93 -2.59 -20.61
N PRO A 11 -28.84 -3.77 -19.95
CA PRO A 11 -28.08 -3.96 -18.72
C PRO A 11 -26.58 -3.64 -18.88
N ALA A 12 -26.03 -3.72 -20.09
CA ALA A 12 -24.64 -3.38 -20.37
C ALA A 12 -24.36 -1.87 -20.21
N HIS A 13 -25.32 -1.01 -20.59
CA HIS A 13 -25.21 0.43 -20.45
C HIS A 13 -25.31 0.88 -18.98
N SER A 14 -26.10 0.18 -18.16
CA SER A 14 -26.23 0.43 -16.72
C SER A 14 -24.94 0.08 -15.95
N CYS A 15 -24.32 -1.07 -16.26
CA CYS A 15 -23.06 -1.47 -15.64
C CYS A 15 -21.91 -0.51 -15.96
N ASN A 16 -21.78 -0.09 -17.24
CA ASN A 16 -20.75 0.87 -17.64
C ASN A 16 -20.98 2.25 -16.99
N ALA A 17 -22.23 2.70 -16.88
CA ALA A 17 -22.58 3.96 -16.22
C ALA A 17 -22.25 3.96 -14.71
N VAL A 18 -22.48 2.84 -14.02
CA VAL A 18 -22.14 2.68 -12.60
C VAL A 18 -20.62 2.64 -12.39
N VAL A 19 -19.88 1.90 -13.23
CA VAL A 19 -18.41 1.86 -13.20
C VAL A 19 -17.81 3.24 -13.45
N GLN A 20 -18.30 3.97 -14.46
CA GLN A 20 -17.82 5.33 -14.76
C GLN A 20 -18.10 6.33 -13.63
N ARG A 21 -19.25 6.20 -12.94
CA ARG A 21 -19.59 7.03 -11.79
C ARG A 21 -18.65 6.75 -10.61
N ASN A 22 -18.44 5.47 -10.28
CA ASN A 22 -17.54 5.06 -9.20
C ASN A 22 -16.09 5.53 -9.44
N ILE A 23 -15.58 5.41 -10.67
CA ILE A 23 -14.24 5.90 -11.03
C ILE A 23 -14.13 7.42 -10.83
N ARG A 24 -15.17 8.18 -11.22
CA ARG A 24 -15.20 9.65 -11.06
C ARG A 24 -15.19 10.06 -9.59
N ASP A 25 -15.93 9.34 -8.75
CA ASP A 25 -16.02 9.61 -7.32
C ASP A 25 -14.68 9.33 -6.62
N VAL A 26 -14.00 8.24 -7.00
CA VAL A 26 -12.64 7.94 -6.52
C VAL A 26 -11.63 9.01 -6.93
N ILE A 27 -11.67 9.49 -8.19
CA ILE A 27 -10.78 10.55 -8.67
C ILE A 27 -11.05 11.88 -7.97
N GLN A 28 -12.31 12.23 -7.71
CA GLN A 28 -12.66 13.45 -6.98
C GLN A 28 -12.29 13.38 -5.50
N ALA A 29 -12.45 12.21 -4.86
CA ALA A 29 -12.01 11.99 -3.48
C ALA A 29 -10.49 12.15 -3.35
N ARG A 30 -9.71 11.56 -4.27
CA ARG A 30 -8.24 11.74 -4.33
C ARG A 30 -7.84 13.20 -4.49
N LYS A 31 -8.49 13.95 -5.40
CA LYS A 31 -8.24 15.39 -5.60
C LYS A 31 -8.58 16.26 -4.38
N LYS A 32 -9.57 15.88 -3.56
CA LYS A 32 -9.90 16.62 -2.32
C LYS A 32 -8.87 16.41 -1.22
N ILE A 33 -8.32 15.21 -1.12
CA ILE A 33 -7.22 14.88 -0.20
C ILE A 33 -5.97 15.68 -0.60
N GLU A 34 -5.66 15.72 -1.89
CA GLU A 34 -4.49 16.43 -2.42
C GLU A 34 -4.57 17.97 -2.28
N ARG A 35 -5.79 18.55 -2.27
CA ARG A 35 -5.99 20.00 -2.06
C ARG A 35 -5.90 20.43 -0.60
N ARG A 36 -5.86 19.51 0.35
CA ARG A 36 -5.71 19.78 1.78
C ARG A 36 -4.28 19.57 2.28
N GLU A 37 -3.31 19.45 1.37
CA GLU A 37 -1.93 19.33 1.79
C GLU A 37 -1.49 20.54 2.60
N SER A 38 -1.25 20.29 3.88
CA SER A 38 -0.69 21.29 4.77
C SER A 38 0.75 21.60 4.37
N ALA A 39 1.28 22.76 4.80
CA ALA A 39 2.66 23.13 4.50
C ALA A 39 3.68 22.07 4.98
N SER A 40 3.36 21.32 6.04
CA SER A 40 4.19 20.22 6.53
C SER A 40 4.14 18.98 5.65
N GLU A 41 3.01 18.64 5.03
CA GLU A 41 2.91 17.53 4.06
C GLU A 41 3.70 17.82 2.77
N ARG A 42 3.71 19.07 2.32
CA ARG A 42 4.57 19.50 1.20
C ARG A 42 6.05 19.36 1.50
N ILE A 43 6.46 19.70 2.73
CA ILE A 43 7.84 19.57 3.18
C ILE A 43 8.21 18.08 3.28
N ALA A 44 7.33 17.26 3.87
CA ALA A 44 7.50 15.81 3.95
C ALA A 44 7.62 15.17 2.56
N ARG A 45 6.79 15.56 1.59
CA ARG A 45 6.86 15.04 0.22
C ARG A 45 8.19 15.38 -0.47
N LYS A 46 8.65 16.63 -0.35
CA LYS A 46 9.95 17.05 -0.89
C LYS A 46 11.12 16.32 -0.24
N ILE A 47 11.02 16.11 1.07
CA ILE A 47 11.96 15.32 1.85
C ILE A 47 12.01 13.88 1.35
N THR A 48 10.86 13.23 1.14
CA THR A 48 10.79 11.85 0.66
C THR A 48 11.32 11.72 -0.77
N GLU A 49 11.03 12.70 -1.64
CA GLU A 49 11.60 12.76 -3.00
C GLU A 49 13.12 12.98 -2.99
N LEU A 50 13.64 13.81 -2.07
CA LEU A 50 15.07 14.03 -1.87
C LEU A 50 15.77 12.80 -1.29
N ALA A 51 15.13 12.10 -0.35
CA ALA A 51 15.67 10.88 0.26
C ALA A 51 15.68 9.69 -0.72
N GLY A 52 14.73 9.63 -1.65
CA GLY A 52 14.66 8.58 -2.68
C GLY A 52 15.62 8.78 -3.85
N ASN A 53 16.18 9.98 -4.03
CA ASN A 53 17.07 10.29 -5.14
C ASN A 53 18.54 10.30 -4.69
N MET A 54 19.37 9.44 -5.28
CA MET A 54 20.83 9.42 -5.07
C MET A 54 21.50 10.79 -5.30
N GLY A 55 20.83 11.72 -5.98
CA GLY A 55 21.27 13.11 -6.17
C GLY A 55 21.60 13.86 -4.87
N PHE A 56 20.91 13.58 -3.75
CA PHE A 56 21.21 14.23 -2.47
C PHE A 56 22.61 13.85 -1.95
N ALA A 57 22.99 12.58 -2.09
CA ALA A 57 24.31 12.09 -1.71
C ALA A 57 25.41 12.71 -2.58
N TYR A 58 25.20 12.79 -3.90
CA TYR A 58 26.16 13.43 -4.80
C TYR A 58 26.37 14.92 -4.47
N PHE A 59 25.29 15.64 -4.13
CA PHE A 59 25.40 17.03 -3.68
C PHE A 59 26.26 17.15 -2.42
N HIS A 60 26.07 16.28 -1.41
CA HIS A 60 26.87 16.29 -0.18
C HIS A 60 28.33 15.96 -0.44
N CYS A 61 28.61 14.93 -1.25
CA CYS A 61 29.98 14.59 -1.66
C CYS A 61 30.68 15.75 -2.36
N ALA A 62 29.99 16.43 -3.30
CA ALA A 62 30.53 17.59 -3.99
C ALA A 62 30.76 18.76 -3.03
N TRP A 63 29.79 19.07 -2.18
CA TRP A 63 29.87 20.14 -1.19
C TRP A 63 31.04 19.94 -0.21
N PHE A 64 31.16 18.75 0.40
CA PHE A 64 32.25 18.42 1.31
C PHE A 64 33.60 18.41 0.59
N GLY A 65 33.66 17.85 -0.62
CA GLY A 65 34.87 17.85 -1.44
C GLY A 65 35.36 19.26 -1.74
N ILE A 66 34.46 20.16 -2.15
CA ILE A 66 34.77 21.56 -2.41
C ILE A 66 35.23 22.27 -1.13
N TRP A 67 34.56 22.05 0.00
CA TRP A 67 34.94 22.66 1.28
C TRP A 67 36.35 22.24 1.73
N ILE A 68 36.64 20.95 1.67
CA ILE A 68 37.95 20.39 2.03
C ILE A 68 39.03 20.92 1.09
N ALA A 69 38.79 20.88 -0.23
CA ALA A 69 39.72 21.40 -1.22
C ALA A 69 40.01 22.90 -1.04
N PHE A 70 38.97 23.71 -0.76
CA PHE A 70 39.09 25.14 -0.52
C PHE A 70 39.91 25.45 0.74
N ASN A 71 39.66 24.74 1.85
CA ASN A 71 40.41 24.95 3.09
C ASN A 71 41.86 24.45 3.00
N LEU A 72 42.10 23.32 2.31
CA LEU A 72 43.46 22.84 2.02
C LEU A 72 44.26 23.82 1.15
N TRP A 73 43.62 24.40 0.11
CA TRP A 73 44.28 25.36 -0.77
C TRP A 73 44.67 26.66 -0.04
N ARG A 74 43.88 27.07 0.96
CA ARG A 74 44.09 28.32 1.69
C ARG A 74 45.15 28.24 2.81
N GLY A 75 45.49 27.03 3.27
CA GLY A 75 46.60 26.79 4.20
C GLY A 75 46.48 27.54 5.53
N GLU A 76 47.50 28.33 5.89
CA GLU A 76 47.64 29.02 7.19
C GLU A 76 46.57 30.10 7.46
N GLY A 77 45.80 30.50 6.44
CA GLY A 77 44.64 31.41 6.56
C GLY A 77 43.29 30.75 6.30
N ALA A 78 43.22 29.42 6.43
CA ALA A 78 41.99 28.66 6.23
C ALA A 78 40.92 29.01 7.27
N PHE A 79 39.67 29.03 6.84
CA PHE A 79 38.52 29.30 7.71
C PHE A 79 38.25 28.11 8.65
N ASP A 80 38.49 26.89 8.17
CA ASP A 80 38.35 25.65 8.92
C ASP A 80 39.64 24.82 8.72
N PRO A 81 40.70 25.06 9.52
CA PRO A 81 41.95 24.32 9.42
C PRO A 81 41.75 22.86 9.83
N PHE A 82 42.62 21.97 9.33
CA PHE A 82 42.66 20.58 9.79
C PHE A 82 42.78 20.56 11.32
N PRO A 83 41.86 19.91 12.07
CA PRO A 83 41.02 18.76 11.69
C PRO A 83 39.55 19.04 11.26
N PHE A 84 39.23 20.23 10.72
CA PHE A 84 37.89 20.59 10.21
C PHE A 84 36.76 20.51 11.25
N VAL A 85 36.92 21.20 12.38
CA VAL A 85 35.96 21.16 13.49
C VAL A 85 34.61 21.74 13.09
N LEU A 86 34.58 22.81 12.29
CA LEU A 86 33.33 23.44 11.87
C LEU A 86 32.53 22.54 10.94
N LEU A 87 33.18 21.96 9.92
CA LEU A 87 32.55 20.99 9.04
C LEU A 87 32.00 19.81 9.84
N THR A 88 32.80 19.22 10.73
CA THR A 88 32.38 18.07 11.54
C THR A 88 31.17 18.41 12.43
N THR A 89 31.13 19.60 13.01
CA THR A 89 29.99 20.06 13.83
C THR A 89 28.72 20.19 13.00
N VAL A 90 28.80 20.80 11.82
CA VAL A 90 27.64 20.95 10.92
C VAL A 90 27.15 19.60 10.41
N VAL A 91 28.07 18.73 9.96
CA VAL A 91 27.75 17.40 9.44
C VAL A 91 27.12 16.52 10.51
N SER A 92 27.60 16.55 11.75
CA SER A 92 27.01 15.76 12.83
C SER A 92 25.59 16.19 13.16
N LEU A 93 25.32 17.50 13.18
CA LEU A 93 23.96 18.02 13.36
C LEU A 93 23.05 17.61 12.20
N GLU A 94 23.52 17.77 10.96
CA GLU A 94 22.79 17.40 9.75
C GLU A 94 22.46 15.90 9.72
N ALA A 95 23.40 15.03 10.11
CA ALA A 95 23.19 13.59 10.18
C ALA A 95 22.07 13.20 11.17
N ILE A 96 21.95 13.91 12.31
CA ILE A 96 20.83 13.71 13.24
C ILE A 96 19.51 14.06 12.57
N PHE A 97 19.43 15.21 11.89
CA PHE A 97 18.22 15.61 11.17
C PHE A 97 17.84 14.60 10.08
N LEU A 98 18.80 14.12 9.29
CA LEU A 98 18.57 13.11 8.26
C LEU A 98 18.06 11.81 8.87
N THR A 99 18.65 11.35 9.97
CA THR A 99 18.23 10.12 10.64
C THR A 99 16.79 10.23 11.16
N LEU A 100 16.43 11.35 11.79
CA LEU A 100 15.07 11.59 12.26
C LEU A 100 14.07 11.65 11.10
N MET A 101 14.45 12.32 10.01
CA MET A 101 13.66 12.44 8.80
C MET A 101 13.40 11.08 8.14
N VAL A 102 14.43 10.24 8.05
CA VAL A 102 14.34 8.86 7.58
C VAL A 102 13.44 8.05 8.51
N LEU A 103 13.60 8.17 9.83
CA LEU A 103 12.78 7.42 10.79
C LEU A 103 11.29 7.78 10.70
N VAL A 104 10.97 9.07 10.55
CA VAL A 104 9.58 9.52 10.33
C VAL A 104 9.04 8.97 9.01
N SER A 105 9.85 8.96 7.96
CA SER A 105 9.45 8.40 6.65
C SER A 105 9.22 6.90 6.73
N GLN A 106 10.12 6.16 7.39
CA GLN A 106 10.00 4.72 7.63
C GLN A 106 8.76 4.38 8.45
N ASN A 107 8.48 5.13 9.53
CA ASN A 107 7.29 4.90 10.35
C ASN A 107 5.99 5.13 9.57
N ARG A 108 5.98 6.11 8.65
CA ARG A 108 4.85 6.34 7.74
C ARG A 108 4.68 5.19 6.75
N GLU A 109 5.75 4.73 6.12
CA GLU A 109 5.70 3.60 5.18
C GLU A 109 5.28 2.31 5.89
N ALA A 110 5.80 2.03 7.09
CA ALA A 110 5.42 0.86 7.90
C ALA A 110 3.92 0.85 8.21
N LYS A 111 3.33 2.01 8.57
CA LYS A 111 1.89 2.12 8.80
C LYS A 111 1.07 1.88 7.53
N LEU A 112 1.56 2.33 6.37
CA LEU A 112 0.90 2.08 5.09
C LEU A 112 1.02 0.61 4.67
N GLU A 113 2.16 -0.02 4.96
CA GLU A 113 2.40 -1.44 4.73
C GLU A 113 1.47 -2.31 5.59
N GLU A 114 1.32 -1.99 6.88
CA GLU A 114 0.38 -2.66 7.78
C GLU A 114 -1.07 -2.58 7.25
N GLN A 115 -1.52 -1.39 6.83
CA GLN A 115 -2.85 -1.23 6.24
C GLN A 115 -3.06 -2.01 4.95
N ARG A 116 -2.00 -2.14 4.12
CA ARG A 116 -2.07 -2.96 2.90
C ARG A 116 -2.14 -4.43 3.25
N ALA A 117 -1.33 -4.90 4.20
CA ALA A 117 -1.36 -6.28 4.66
C ALA A 117 -2.74 -6.68 5.21
N ASP A 118 -3.39 -5.81 5.98
CA ASP A 118 -4.74 -6.04 6.49
C ASP A 118 -5.79 -6.15 5.36
N LEU A 119 -5.67 -5.32 4.33
CA LEU A 119 -6.57 -5.34 3.18
C LEU A 119 -6.33 -6.59 2.31
N ASP A 120 -5.07 -6.95 2.07
CA ASP A 120 -4.70 -8.13 1.31
C ASP A 120 -5.22 -9.40 2.00
N LEU A 121 -5.07 -9.49 3.33
CA LEU A 121 -5.65 -10.58 4.13
C LEU A 121 -7.18 -10.68 3.96
N GLN A 122 -7.89 -9.54 3.99
CA GLN A 122 -9.34 -9.54 3.79
C GLN A 122 -9.75 -9.99 2.39
N ILE A 123 -9.00 -9.57 1.36
CA ILE A 123 -9.23 -9.99 -0.02
C ILE A 123 -8.99 -11.49 -0.16
N ASP A 124 -7.91 -12.01 0.43
CA ASP A 124 -7.58 -13.44 0.40
C ASP A 124 -8.67 -14.29 1.08
N LEU A 125 -9.14 -13.88 2.26
CA LEU A 125 -10.23 -14.56 2.97
C LEU A 125 -11.54 -14.54 2.18
N LEU A 126 -11.86 -13.40 1.53
CA LEU A 126 -13.04 -13.29 0.68
C LEU A 126 -12.93 -14.19 -0.55
N ALA A 127 -11.75 -14.22 -1.19
CA ALA A 127 -11.47 -15.09 -2.33
C ALA A 127 -11.59 -16.56 -1.93
N GLU A 128 -11.04 -16.97 -0.78
CA GLU A 128 -11.19 -18.32 -0.25
C GLU A 128 -12.66 -18.68 -0.02
N TYR A 129 -13.44 -17.79 0.57
CA TYR A 129 -14.89 -17.96 0.75
C TYR A 129 -15.62 -18.15 -0.59
N GLU A 130 -15.34 -17.31 -1.58
CA GLU A 130 -15.95 -17.39 -2.91
C GLU A 130 -15.57 -18.69 -3.65
N VAL A 131 -14.29 -19.08 -3.61
CA VAL A 131 -13.80 -20.34 -4.18
C VAL A 131 -14.50 -21.53 -3.55
N THR A 132 -14.65 -21.53 -2.23
CA THR A 132 -15.36 -22.62 -1.54
C THR A 132 -16.83 -22.69 -1.93
N ARG A 133 -17.47 -21.53 -2.04
CA ARG A 133 -18.87 -21.44 -2.47
C ARG A 133 -19.03 -21.96 -3.90
N LEU A 134 -18.09 -21.64 -4.80
CA LEU A 134 -18.05 -22.20 -6.16
C LEU A 134 -17.86 -23.72 -6.12
N LEU A 135 -16.94 -24.24 -5.31
CA LEU A 135 -16.71 -25.68 -5.17
C LEU A 135 -17.97 -26.41 -4.67
N CYS A 136 -18.68 -25.84 -3.71
CA CYS A 136 -19.95 -26.37 -3.21
C CYS A 136 -21.05 -26.38 -4.28
N LEU A 137 -21.15 -25.32 -5.09
CA LEU A 137 -22.09 -25.25 -6.20
C LEU A 137 -21.75 -26.26 -7.30
N VAL A 138 -20.46 -26.43 -7.62
CA VAL A 138 -19.98 -27.40 -8.62
C VAL A 138 -20.26 -28.83 -8.16
N SER A 139 -19.94 -29.19 -6.91
CA SER A 139 -20.28 -30.52 -6.35
C SER A 139 -21.80 -30.75 -6.30
N ALA A 140 -22.60 -29.72 -5.98
CA ALA A 140 -24.06 -29.86 -6.05
C ALA A 140 -24.58 -30.14 -7.48
N ILE A 141 -23.95 -29.56 -8.50
CA ILE A 141 -24.26 -29.81 -9.92
C ILE A 141 -23.78 -31.20 -10.36
N ALA A 142 -22.56 -31.60 -10.02
CA ALA A 142 -22.01 -32.92 -10.36
C ALA A 142 -22.85 -34.05 -9.74
N LYS A 143 -23.26 -33.92 -8.48
CA LYS A 143 -24.23 -34.82 -7.83
C LYS A 143 -25.58 -34.88 -8.55
N LYS A 144 -26.09 -33.75 -9.06
CA LYS A 144 -27.34 -33.71 -9.85
C LYS A 144 -27.23 -34.39 -11.21
N LEU A 145 -26.04 -34.35 -11.82
CA LEU A 145 -25.73 -34.97 -13.10
C LEU A 145 -25.35 -36.47 -12.97
N GLN A 146 -25.34 -37.02 -11.75
CA GLN A 146 -24.91 -38.39 -11.45
C GLN A 146 -23.49 -38.69 -11.98
N ILE A 147 -22.63 -37.67 -11.99
CA ILE A 147 -21.21 -37.86 -12.25
C ILE A 147 -20.65 -38.53 -10.99
N ASP A 148 -20.04 -39.70 -11.16
CA ASP A 148 -19.54 -40.50 -10.04
C ASP A 148 -18.31 -39.80 -9.45
N GLU A 149 -18.52 -38.94 -8.44
CA GLU A 149 -17.47 -38.20 -7.71
C GLU A 149 -16.57 -39.11 -6.85
N THR A 150 -16.71 -40.44 -6.95
CA THR A 150 -16.06 -41.40 -6.04
C THR A 150 -14.64 -41.82 -6.43
N GLU A 151 -14.15 -41.48 -7.63
CA GLU A 151 -12.78 -41.85 -8.07
C GLU A 151 -11.75 -40.71 -8.02
N ASP A 152 -12.15 -39.46 -7.74
CA ASP A 152 -11.23 -38.31 -7.78
C ASP A 152 -10.76 -37.92 -6.36
N GLU A 153 -9.63 -38.48 -5.94
CA GLU A 153 -9.04 -38.28 -4.59
C GLU A 153 -8.72 -36.80 -4.32
N ASP A 154 -8.29 -36.06 -5.34
CA ASP A 154 -7.97 -34.63 -5.29
C ASP A 154 -9.23 -33.77 -5.00
N LEU A 155 -10.38 -34.13 -5.55
CA LEU A 155 -11.65 -33.40 -5.33
C LEU A 155 -12.16 -33.60 -3.90
N ARG A 156 -11.94 -34.79 -3.34
CA ARG A 156 -12.27 -35.12 -1.95
C ARG A 156 -11.39 -34.34 -0.97
N GLU A 157 -10.11 -34.18 -1.27
CA GLU A 157 -9.17 -33.38 -0.45
C GLU A 157 -9.58 -31.89 -0.42
N LEU A 158 -9.93 -31.31 -1.58
CA LEU A 158 -10.40 -29.92 -1.66
C LEU A 158 -11.71 -29.68 -0.89
N LEU A 159 -12.64 -30.64 -0.92
CA LEU A 159 -13.91 -30.56 -0.16
C LEU A 159 -13.74 -30.77 1.35
N THR A 160 -12.67 -31.44 1.78
CA THR A 160 -12.40 -31.72 3.20
C THR A 160 -11.60 -30.59 3.86
N THR A 161 -10.77 -29.89 3.08
CA THR A 161 -9.82 -28.89 3.58
C THR A 161 -10.43 -27.49 3.73
N VAL A 162 -11.48 -27.15 2.98
CA VAL A 162 -12.07 -25.80 3.04
C VAL A 162 -13.41 -25.82 3.78
N ARG A 163 -13.39 -25.46 5.07
CA ARG A 163 -14.59 -25.19 5.88
C ARG A 163 -14.67 -23.69 6.23
N PRO A 164 -15.35 -22.87 5.41
CA PRO A 164 -15.43 -21.41 5.58
C PRO A 164 -16.15 -20.96 6.86
N ARG A 165 -16.96 -21.85 7.45
CA ARG A 165 -17.74 -21.54 8.66
C ARG A 165 -16.89 -21.46 9.92
N ASP A 166 -15.70 -22.04 9.92
CA ASP A 166 -14.82 -22.02 11.08
C ASP A 166 -14.03 -20.69 11.12
N LEU A 167 -13.56 -20.19 9.96
CA LEU A 167 -12.78 -18.95 9.85
C LEU A 167 -13.55 -17.68 10.23
N LEU A 168 -14.82 -17.54 9.80
CA LEU A 168 -15.63 -16.37 10.15
C LEU A 168 -15.98 -16.31 11.65
N LYS A 169 -16.19 -17.47 12.28
CA LYS A 169 -16.39 -17.54 13.73
C LYS A 169 -15.12 -17.18 14.49
N GLU A 170 -13.96 -17.61 13.98
CA GLU A 170 -12.67 -17.36 14.62
C GLU A 170 -12.26 -15.88 14.52
N LEU A 171 -12.53 -15.22 13.39
CA LEU A 171 -12.36 -13.77 13.23
C LEU A 171 -13.27 -12.94 14.15
N GLU A 172 -14.56 -13.29 14.29
CA GLU A 172 -15.47 -12.62 15.25
C GLU A 172 -15.00 -12.81 16.70
N THR A 173 -14.47 -13.97 17.05
CA THR A 173 -13.94 -14.20 18.41
C THR A 173 -12.66 -13.39 18.68
N LEU A 174 -11.77 -13.24 17.70
CA LEU A 174 -10.52 -12.51 17.87
C LEU A 174 -10.70 -10.98 17.82
N GLU A 175 -11.64 -10.47 17.01
CA GLU A 175 -12.03 -9.05 17.07
C GLU A 175 -12.79 -8.71 18.36
N GLY A 176 -13.62 -9.62 18.88
CA GLY A 176 -14.32 -9.45 20.15
C GLY A 176 -13.41 -9.40 21.37
N GLU A 177 -12.29 -10.14 21.36
CA GLU A 177 -11.32 -10.18 22.46
C GLU A 177 -10.42 -8.93 22.51
N LYS A 178 -10.12 -8.32 21.35
CA LYS A 178 -9.32 -7.09 21.24
C LYS A 178 -10.10 -5.82 21.64
N ALA A 179 -11.41 -5.93 21.86
CA ALA A 179 -12.31 -4.82 22.22
C ALA A 179 -12.61 -4.69 23.73
N VAL A 180 -11.98 -5.51 24.58
CA VAL A 180 -12.08 -5.40 26.05
C VAL A 180 -10.78 -4.77 26.58
N PRO A 181 -10.86 -3.65 27.33
CA PRO A 181 -9.70 -2.86 27.75
C PRO A 181 -8.79 -3.55 28.77
#